data_AF-A0AAU7PRQ9-F1
#
_entry.id   AF-A0AAU7PRQ9-F1
#
_cell.length_a   1.000
_cell.length_b   1.000
_cell.length_c   1.000
_cell.angle_alpha   90.00
_cell.angle_beta   90.00
_cell.angle_gamma   90.00
#
_symmetry.space_group_name_H-M   'P 1'
#
loop_
_entity.id
_entity.type
_entity.pdbx_description
1 polymer ?
#
loop_
_entity_poly.entity_id
_entity_poly.type
_entity_poly.pdbx_seq_one_letter_code
_entity_poly.pdbx_strand_id
1 'polypeptide(L)'
;MRKEKVLNTLDLSDSDINEYEKTIICIIASYLRVYPVGLDNSQWYDISEFLCIKVDFIEKLLAFANTQNEFGCSHLNINGEIIDLSEYWLSYQIFECLLNYYFIRNCISQVLINNKRASLKSNYQLYQSAKHNMNMMNVCAGAYECFCNQKFSREYAPQSFESFHPDCYIDELEMYLFSDDYFKLNNNMLPIVYRIINYEILSHANSMYLIVIFQILKHSIFYNDITHNIAKELYNNLHLLLKDARVVSVQTNYLFQDTHKSYDKRNRQTDNTTRLHIVYGFDNYDTYSLRLDLSHKGIDWIHYNNNSPGGVKSYYFTQTDYDIIIQDMPDMKKCFINQGNKWYLKEKCNCNLNQEENELFDLIQRRNEHTHVFNTIYSEEDVITFLNEINKFLSNLSAGGIDKTGKNAKYCFNFDKLMSLLELFHVCQVNSDAEGIDKFMKLIVERAIIYDIILPSDKKCFLSNEGIQIIIDLAYDRCYLKKQTL
;
A
#
# COMPACT_ATOMS: atom_id res chain seq x y z
N MET A 1 -30.11 36.78 -31.68
CA MET A 1 -30.43 35.93 -30.51
C MET A 1 -29.25 35.03 -30.24
N ARG A 2 -28.42 35.36 -29.25
CA ARG A 2 -27.48 34.38 -28.69
C ARG A 2 -28.35 33.33 -27.99
N LYS A 3 -28.31 32.08 -28.44
CA LYS A 3 -28.84 30.97 -27.63
C LYS A 3 -28.07 31.03 -26.31
N GLU A 4 -28.76 31.31 -25.20
CA GLU A 4 -28.23 31.02 -23.88
C GLU A 4 -27.77 29.56 -23.93
N LYS A 5 -26.47 29.36 -23.69
CA LYS A 5 -25.91 28.02 -23.53
C LYS A 5 -26.61 27.50 -22.27
N VAL A 6 -27.61 26.64 -22.44
CA VAL A 6 -28.23 25.96 -21.29
C VAL A 6 -27.08 25.27 -20.59
N LEU A 7 -26.72 25.76 -19.40
CA LEU A 7 -25.73 25.11 -18.56
C LEU A 7 -26.31 23.75 -18.22
N ASN A 8 -25.69 22.70 -18.75
CA ASN A 8 -26.10 21.34 -18.44
C ASN A 8 -25.55 21.01 -17.04
N THR A 9 -26.34 21.39 -16.03
CA THR A 9 -25.98 21.34 -14.62
C THR A 9 -26.79 20.25 -13.92
N LEU A 10 -26.12 19.36 -13.20
CA LEU A 10 -26.76 18.41 -12.30
C LEU A 10 -26.80 18.99 -10.88
N ASP A 11 -27.98 19.01 -10.26
CA ASP A 11 -28.16 19.52 -8.90
C ASP A 11 -28.06 18.42 -7.85
N LEU A 12 -27.13 18.58 -6.92
CA LEU A 12 -26.86 17.72 -5.77
C LEU A 12 -27.02 18.48 -4.43
N SER A 13 -27.59 19.69 -4.45
CA SER A 13 -27.69 20.58 -3.28
C SER A 13 -28.68 20.14 -2.20
N ASP A 14 -29.50 19.10 -2.45
CA ASP A 14 -30.43 18.52 -1.47
C ASP A 14 -29.74 17.78 -0.31
N SER A 15 -28.41 17.77 -0.26
CA SER A 15 -27.63 17.00 0.70
C SER A 15 -26.45 17.81 1.19
N ASP A 16 -26.13 17.70 2.48
CA ASP A 16 -24.88 18.23 3.02
C ASP A 16 -23.74 17.29 2.60
N ILE A 17 -22.93 17.74 1.63
CA ILE A 17 -21.83 16.99 1.02
C ILE A 17 -20.50 17.56 1.52
N ASN A 18 -19.69 16.73 2.17
CA ASN A 18 -18.36 17.15 2.67
C ASN A 18 -17.29 17.17 1.57
N GLU A 19 -16.09 17.69 1.87
CA GLU A 19 -14.98 17.87 0.93
C GLU A 19 -14.52 16.55 0.28
N TYR A 20 -14.51 15.46 1.05
CA TYR A 20 -14.19 14.12 0.55
C TYR A 20 -15.24 13.66 -0.46
N GLU A 21 -16.53 13.74 -0.11
CA GLU A 21 -17.62 13.36 -1.01
C GLU A 21 -17.63 14.23 -2.27
N LYS A 22 -17.44 15.55 -2.15
CA LYS A 22 -17.30 16.48 -3.29
C LYS A 22 -16.20 16.03 -4.24
N THR A 23 -15.02 15.71 -3.70
CA THR A 23 -13.86 15.23 -4.46
C THR A 23 -14.18 13.96 -5.23
N ILE A 24 -14.72 12.94 -4.55
CA ILE A 24 -15.05 11.66 -5.18
C ILE A 24 -16.15 11.79 -6.24
N ILE A 25 -17.21 12.58 -5.96
CA ILE A 25 -18.29 12.83 -6.91
C ILE A 25 -17.76 13.46 -8.20
N CYS A 26 -16.85 14.44 -8.11
CA CYS A 26 -16.25 15.08 -9.28
C CYS A 26 -15.34 14.12 -10.07
N ILE A 27 -14.61 13.24 -9.36
CA ILE A 27 -13.80 12.18 -9.97
C ILE A 27 -14.69 11.18 -10.73
N ILE A 28 -15.82 10.74 -10.14
CA ILE A 28 -16.80 9.85 -10.80
C ILE A 28 -17.44 10.53 -12.01
N ALA A 29 -17.88 11.78 -11.85
CA ALA A 29 -18.45 12.56 -12.94
C ALA A 29 -17.47 12.69 -14.11
N SER A 30 -16.19 12.93 -13.83
CA SER A 30 -15.13 12.94 -14.86
C SER A 30 -15.02 11.60 -15.58
N TYR A 31 -15.06 10.49 -14.85
CA TYR A 31 -15.06 9.15 -15.45
C TYR A 31 -16.27 8.91 -16.36
N LEU A 32 -17.48 9.25 -15.92
CA LEU A 32 -18.70 9.06 -16.72
C LEU A 32 -18.69 9.89 -18.01
N ARG A 33 -17.95 11.01 -18.08
CA ARG A 33 -17.77 11.77 -19.34
C ARG A 33 -16.98 10.98 -20.39
N VAL A 34 -16.05 10.12 -19.95
CA VAL A 34 -15.20 9.31 -20.84
C VAL A 34 -15.82 7.93 -21.08
N TYR A 35 -16.39 7.34 -20.03
CA TYR A 35 -16.96 5.98 -20.03
C TYR A 35 -18.39 5.98 -19.46
N PRO A 36 -19.40 6.41 -20.25
CA PRO A 36 -20.72 6.75 -19.73
C PRO A 36 -21.49 5.62 -19.03
N VAL A 37 -21.27 4.34 -19.37
CA VAL A 37 -21.85 3.18 -18.66
C VAL A 37 -20.98 1.94 -18.87
N GLY A 38 -19.88 1.83 -18.12
CA GLY A 38 -18.99 0.65 -18.16
C GLY A 38 -19.29 -0.42 -17.09
N LEU A 39 -20.11 -0.08 -16.09
CA LEU A 39 -20.34 -0.89 -14.89
C LEU A 39 -21.83 -1.15 -14.70
N ASP A 40 -22.16 -2.33 -14.15
CA ASP A 40 -23.53 -2.66 -13.77
C ASP A 40 -23.94 -2.03 -12.43
N ASN A 41 -25.24 -2.06 -12.12
CA ASN A 41 -25.78 -1.44 -10.91
C ASN A 41 -25.22 -2.06 -9.61
N SER A 42 -24.92 -3.36 -9.59
CA SER A 42 -24.33 -4.00 -8.41
C SER A 42 -22.89 -3.54 -8.19
N GLN A 43 -22.11 -3.40 -9.25
CA GLN A 43 -20.75 -2.88 -9.17
C GLN A 43 -20.72 -1.45 -8.66
N TRP A 44 -21.63 -0.58 -9.14
CA TRP A 44 -21.74 0.78 -8.62
C TRP A 44 -22.09 0.84 -7.13
N TYR A 45 -22.97 -0.05 -6.67
CA TYR A 45 -23.27 -0.17 -5.24
C TYR A 45 -22.03 -0.58 -4.44
N ASP A 46 -21.32 -1.62 -4.87
CA ASP A 46 -20.11 -2.08 -4.19
C ASP A 46 -19.01 -1.00 -4.16
N ILE A 47 -18.88 -0.23 -5.25
CA ILE A 47 -17.94 0.89 -5.33
C ILE A 47 -18.36 2.02 -4.38
N SER A 48 -19.65 2.27 -4.21
CA SER A 48 -20.14 3.26 -3.24
C SER A 48 -19.78 2.90 -1.80
N GLU A 49 -19.93 1.62 -1.45
CA GLU A 49 -19.55 1.09 -0.13
C GLU A 49 -18.04 1.14 0.04
N PHE A 50 -17.29 0.70 -0.97
CA PHE A 50 -15.84 0.77 -1.01
C PHE A 50 -15.35 2.20 -0.81
N LEU A 51 -15.92 3.20 -1.50
CA LEU A 51 -15.51 4.59 -1.36
C LEU A 51 -16.21 5.30 -0.19
N CYS A 52 -17.04 4.61 0.60
CA CYS A 52 -17.79 5.20 1.71
C CYS A 52 -18.56 6.48 1.31
N ILE A 53 -19.17 6.48 0.12
CA ILE A 53 -20.02 7.58 -0.38
C ILE A 53 -21.49 7.14 -0.44
N LYS A 54 -22.42 8.08 -0.26
CA LYS A 54 -23.85 7.78 -0.35
C LYS A 54 -24.21 7.32 -1.77
N VAL A 55 -24.88 6.18 -1.88
CA VAL A 55 -25.31 5.58 -3.15
C VAL A 55 -26.18 6.54 -3.97
N ASP A 56 -27.03 7.33 -3.31
CA ASP A 56 -27.91 8.34 -3.94
C ASP A 56 -27.15 9.31 -4.86
N PHE A 57 -25.89 9.63 -4.55
CA PHE A 57 -25.07 10.51 -5.41
C PHE A 57 -24.68 9.82 -6.71
N ILE A 58 -24.32 8.54 -6.65
CA ILE A 58 -24.00 7.75 -7.84
C ILE A 58 -25.28 7.57 -8.68
N GLU A 59 -26.41 7.25 -8.07
CA GLU A 59 -27.68 7.09 -8.78
C GLU A 59 -28.10 8.35 -9.53
N LYS A 60 -27.95 9.54 -8.91
CA LYS A 60 -28.22 10.83 -9.57
C LYS A 60 -27.29 11.05 -10.77
N LEU A 61 -26.00 10.73 -10.66
CA LEU A 61 -25.04 10.83 -11.77
C LEU A 61 -25.40 9.88 -12.92
N LEU A 62 -25.73 8.62 -12.61
CA LEU A 62 -26.10 7.61 -13.61
C LEU A 62 -27.44 7.91 -14.30
N ALA A 63 -28.44 8.37 -13.55
CA ALA A 63 -29.72 8.79 -14.11
C ALA A 63 -29.54 9.91 -15.15
N PHE A 64 -28.60 10.83 -14.89
CA PHE A 64 -28.23 11.88 -15.81
C PHE A 64 -27.50 11.35 -17.05
N ALA A 65 -26.57 10.41 -16.90
CA ALA A 65 -25.88 9.76 -18.02
C ALA A 65 -26.88 9.03 -18.96
N ASN A 66 -27.83 8.29 -18.37
CA ASN A 66 -28.80 7.47 -19.09
C ASN A 66 -29.85 8.30 -19.85
N THR A 67 -30.20 9.49 -19.37
CA THR A 67 -31.19 10.35 -20.05
C THR A 67 -30.66 11.03 -21.30
N GLN A 68 -29.34 11.11 -21.47
CA GLN A 68 -28.68 11.85 -22.55
C GLN A 68 -27.95 10.95 -23.56
N ASN A 69 -27.92 9.62 -23.35
CA ASN A 69 -27.06 8.65 -24.07
C ASN A 69 -25.54 8.96 -24.03
N GLU A 70 -25.14 10.01 -23.31
CA GLU A 70 -23.78 10.48 -23.03
C GLU A 70 -23.83 11.25 -21.71
N PHE A 71 -22.78 11.21 -20.88
CA PHE A 71 -22.72 12.09 -19.70
C PHE A 71 -22.31 13.51 -20.11
N GLY A 72 -23.25 14.28 -20.66
CA GLY A 72 -23.04 15.65 -21.12
C GLY A 72 -23.00 16.71 -20.02
N CYS A 73 -22.88 16.32 -18.75
CA CYS A 73 -22.88 17.24 -17.62
C CYS A 73 -21.60 18.09 -17.66
N SER A 74 -21.77 19.40 -17.68
CA SER A 74 -20.63 20.34 -17.66
C SER A 74 -20.38 20.90 -16.27
N HIS A 75 -21.43 20.98 -15.44
CA HIS A 75 -21.33 21.56 -14.10
C HIS A 75 -22.11 20.75 -13.07
N LEU A 76 -21.62 20.72 -11.83
CA LEU A 76 -22.36 20.21 -10.68
C LEU A 76 -22.74 21.37 -9.77
N ASN A 77 -23.99 21.41 -9.29
CA ASN A 77 -24.38 22.28 -8.18
C ASN A 77 -24.30 21.46 -6.89
N ILE A 78 -23.31 21.73 -6.04
CA ILE A 78 -23.12 21.04 -4.76
C ILE A 78 -23.12 22.06 -3.63
N ASN A 79 -23.99 21.91 -2.63
CA ASN A 79 -24.16 22.85 -1.52
C ASN A 79 -24.36 24.32 -1.98
N GLY A 80 -24.93 24.54 -3.17
CA GLY A 80 -25.12 25.89 -3.75
C GLY A 80 -23.92 26.42 -4.55
N GLU A 81 -22.81 25.68 -4.62
CA GLU A 81 -21.62 26.01 -5.40
C GLU A 81 -21.69 25.35 -6.79
N ILE A 82 -21.45 26.14 -7.85
CA ILE A 82 -21.36 25.63 -9.23
C ILE A 82 -19.91 25.24 -9.52
N ILE A 83 -19.68 23.94 -9.73
CA ILE A 83 -18.37 23.35 -10.02
C ILE A 83 -18.27 23.07 -11.51
N ASP A 84 -17.21 23.57 -12.17
CA ASP A 84 -16.92 23.24 -13.57
C ASP A 84 -16.15 21.90 -13.66
N LEU A 85 -16.76 20.91 -14.32
CA LEU A 85 -16.15 19.60 -14.50
C LEU A 85 -15.01 19.60 -15.52
N SER A 86 -14.79 20.70 -16.25
CA SER A 86 -13.63 20.85 -17.13
C SER A 86 -12.30 20.84 -16.36
N GLU A 87 -12.28 21.31 -15.11
CA GLU A 87 -11.11 21.30 -14.24
C GLU A 87 -10.73 19.87 -13.79
N TYR A 88 -11.71 18.96 -13.81
CA TYR A 88 -11.56 17.57 -13.41
C TYR A 88 -11.35 16.61 -14.57
N TRP A 89 -11.13 17.10 -15.80
CA TRP A 89 -11.16 16.25 -17.00
C TRP A 89 -10.13 15.11 -16.99
N LEU A 90 -9.02 15.25 -16.25
CA LEU A 90 -7.99 14.20 -16.09
C LEU A 90 -8.31 13.19 -15.00
N SER A 91 -9.21 13.54 -14.09
CA SER A 91 -9.48 12.76 -12.88
C SER A 91 -10.14 11.41 -13.16
N TYR A 92 -10.62 11.14 -14.38
CA TYR A 92 -11.01 9.79 -14.79
C TYR A 92 -9.87 8.77 -14.61
N GLN A 93 -8.61 9.17 -14.79
CA GLN A 93 -7.45 8.29 -14.58
C GLN A 93 -7.29 7.90 -13.11
N ILE A 94 -7.61 8.82 -12.20
CA ILE A 94 -7.65 8.54 -10.77
C ILE A 94 -8.80 7.59 -10.45
N PHE A 95 -9.99 7.81 -11.02
CA PHE A 95 -11.11 6.89 -10.82
C PHE A 95 -10.80 5.48 -11.32
N GLU A 96 -10.17 5.37 -12.49
CA GLU A 96 -9.66 4.10 -13.02
C GLU A 96 -8.74 3.42 -12.01
N CYS A 97 -7.83 4.14 -11.34
CA CYS A 97 -7.00 3.55 -10.30
C CYS A 97 -7.82 2.99 -9.12
N LEU A 98 -8.85 3.72 -8.68
CA LEU A 98 -9.76 3.27 -7.60
C LEU A 98 -10.53 2.00 -8.01
N LEU A 99 -11.06 1.98 -9.25
CA LEU A 99 -11.76 0.81 -9.82
C LEU A 99 -10.83 -0.40 -9.95
N ASN A 100 -9.66 -0.21 -10.54
CA ASN A 100 -8.68 -1.27 -10.73
C ASN A 100 -8.26 -1.87 -9.38
N TYR A 101 -8.04 -1.04 -8.35
CA TYR A 101 -7.75 -1.53 -7.01
C TYR A 101 -8.91 -2.35 -6.41
N TYR A 102 -10.16 -1.89 -6.57
CA TYR A 102 -11.34 -2.65 -6.18
C TYR A 102 -11.40 -4.02 -6.88
N PHE A 103 -11.23 -4.05 -8.21
CA PHE A 103 -11.26 -5.29 -8.99
C PHE A 103 -10.13 -6.25 -8.67
N ILE A 104 -8.91 -5.77 -8.39
CA ILE A 104 -7.82 -6.62 -7.92
C ILE A 104 -8.24 -7.37 -6.67
N ARG A 105 -8.77 -6.67 -5.66
CA ARG A 105 -9.18 -7.32 -4.41
C ARG A 105 -10.32 -8.30 -4.60
N ASN A 106 -11.29 -7.97 -5.45
CA ASN A 106 -12.39 -8.88 -5.77
C ASN A 106 -11.89 -10.12 -6.53
N CYS A 107 -10.92 -9.98 -7.44
CA CYS A 107 -10.32 -11.13 -8.11
C CYS A 107 -9.60 -12.04 -7.11
N ILE A 108 -8.78 -11.46 -6.23
CA ILE A 108 -8.00 -12.23 -5.25
C ILE A 108 -8.89 -12.90 -4.19
N SER A 109 -9.99 -12.26 -3.75
CA SER A 109 -10.91 -12.86 -2.78
C SER A 109 -11.68 -14.08 -3.32
N GLN A 110 -11.83 -14.19 -4.64
CA GLN A 110 -12.50 -15.31 -5.31
C GLN A 110 -11.57 -16.48 -5.64
N VAL A 111 -10.25 -16.32 -5.47
CA VAL A 111 -9.28 -17.40 -5.71
C VAL A 111 -9.54 -18.57 -4.76
N LEU A 112 -9.66 -19.77 -5.33
CA LEU A 112 -9.83 -20.99 -4.54
C LEU A 112 -8.47 -21.63 -4.25
N ILE A 113 -8.02 -21.58 -3.00
CA ILE A 113 -6.74 -22.15 -2.56
C ILE A 113 -6.86 -23.68 -2.40
N ASN A 114 -6.70 -24.42 -3.50
CA ASN A 114 -6.71 -25.89 -3.51
C ASN A 114 -5.88 -26.46 -4.68
N ASN A 115 -5.74 -27.78 -4.76
CA ASN A 115 -4.96 -28.46 -5.81
C ASN A 115 -5.82 -29.05 -6.94
N LYS A 116 -7.08 -28.63 -7.08
CA LYS A 116 -8.03 -29.19 -8.05
C LYS A 116 -7.89 -28.50 -9.41
N ARG A 117 -7.83 -29.31 -10.47
CA ARG A 117 -7.73 -28.80 -11.86
C ARG A 117 -8.92 -27.94 -12.27
N ALA A 118 -10.11 -28.23 -11.75
CA ALA A 118 -11.31 -27.42 -12.02
C ALA A 118 -11.17 -25.98 -11.51
N SER A 119 -10.51 -25.78 -10.37
CA SER A 119 -10.23 -24.46 -9.80
C SER A 119 -9.09 -23.75 -10.52
N LEU A 120 -8.09 -24.48 -11.01
CA LEU A 120 -6.90 -23.92 -11.67
C LEU A 120 -7.24 -22.97 -12.83
N LYS A 121 -8.15 -23.37 -13.72
CA LYS A 121 -8.55 -22.52 -14.87
C LYS A 121 -9.19 -21.21 -14.41
N SER A 122 -10.08 -21.28 -13.42
CA SER A 122 -10.73 -20.09 -12.85
C SER A 122 -9.70 -19.19 -12.16
N ASN A 123 -8.82 -19.75 -11.34
CA ASN A 123 -7.78 -19.00 -10.65
C ASN A 123 -6.83 -18.32 -11.64
N TYR A 124 -6.38 -19.01 -12.69
CA TYR A 124 -5.54 -18.42 -13.74
C TYR A 124 -6.20 -17.20 -14.39
N GLN A 125 -7.50 -17.29 -14.72
CA GLN A 125 -8.24 -16.16 -15.29
C GLN A 125 -8.36 -14.98 -14.31
N LEU A 126 -8.62 -15.27 -13.02
CA LEU A 126 -8.67 -14.25 -11.96
C LEU A 126 -7.31 -13.56 -11.80
N TYR A 127 -6.20 -14.29 -11.83
CA TYR A 127 -4.86 -13.71 -11.74
C TYR A 127 -4.47 -12.89 -12.95
N GLN A 128 -4.78 -13.34 -14.17
CA GLN A 128 -4.56 -12.53 -15.37
C GLN A 128 -5.36 -11.23 -15.33
N SER A 129 -6.59 -11.29 -14.80
CA SER A 129 -7.42 -10.10 -14.61
C SER A 129 -6.82 -9.17 -13.54
N ALA A 130 -6.41 -9.70 -12.39
CA ALA A 130 -5.77 -8.92 -11.34
C ALA A 130 -4.47 -8.25 -11.81
N LYS A 131 -3.61 -8.98 -12.54
CA LYS A 131 -2.41 -8.45 -13.17
C LYS A 131 -2.72 -7.32 -14.15
N HIS A 132 -3.72 -7.50 -15.02
CA HIS A 132 -4.15 -6.45 -15.95
C HIS A 132 -4.57 -5.18 -15.21
N ASN A 133 -5.46 -5.30 -14.21
CA ASN A 133 -5.92 -4.16 -13.42
C ASN A 133 -4.75 -3.45 -12.70
N MET A 134 -3.80 -4.21 -12.16
CA MET A 134 -2.62 -3.67 -11.49
C MET A 134 -1.71 -2.89 -12.47
N ASN A 135 -1.51 -3.39 -13.69
CA ASN A 135 -0.79 -2.66 -14.74
C ASN A 135 -1.52 -1.37 -15.13
N MET A 136 -2.85 -1.43 -15.26
CA MET A 136 -3.67 -0.25 -15.57
C MET A 136 -3.60 0.79 -14.46
N MET A 137 -3.62 0.36 -13.19
CA MET A 137 -3.45 1.24 -12.05
C MET A 137 -2.12 1.99 -12.09
N ASN A 138 -1.01 1.29 -12.38
CA ASN A 138 0.31 1.92 -12.50
C ASN A 138 0.37 2.94 -13.64
N VAL A 139 -0.20 2.59 -14.81
CA VAL A 139 -0.26 3.46 -15.99
C VAL A 139 -1.10 4.70 -15.72
N CYS A 140 -2.31 4.53 -15.18
CA CYS A 140 -3.24 5.63 -14.93
C CYS A 140 -2.70 6.59 -13.87
N ALA A 141 -2.13 6.08 -12.77
CA ALA A 141 -1.54 6.92 -11.72
C ALA A 141 -0.34 7.72 -12.24
N GLY A 142 0.53 7.10 -13.04
CA GLY A 142 1.67 7.78 -13.64
C GLY A 142 1.27 8.78 -14.72
N ALA A 143 0.30 8.44 -15.56
CA ALA A 143 -0.24 9.33 -16.59
C ALA A 143 -0.85 10.59 -15.96
N TYR A 144 -1.62 10.44 -14.88
CA TYR A 144 -2.28 11.55 -14.20
C TYR A 144 -1.27 12.59 -13.74
N GLU A 145 -0.19 12.15 -13.07
CA GLU A 145 0.89 13.04 -12.66
C GLU A 145 1.67 13.61 -13.84
N CYS A 146 1.90 12.85 -14.92
CA CYS A 146 2.52 13.40 -16.13
C CYS A 146 1.70 14.57 -16.70
N PHE A 147 0.38 14.44 -16.74
CA PHE A 147 -0.50 15.49 -17.23
C PHE A 147 -0.56 16.69 -16.28
N CYS A 148 -0.71 16.47 -14.98
CA CYS A 148 -0.73 17.55 -13.98
C CYS A 148 0.59 18.34 -13.95
N ASN A 149 1.74 17.69 -14.17
CA ASN A 149 3.05 18.35 -14.20
C ASN A 149 3.50 18.78 -15.62
N GLN A 150 2.71 18.49 -16.65
CA GLN A 150 3.06 18.70 -18.07
C GLN A 150 4.44 18.13 -18.45
N LYS A 151 4.82 17.01 -17.83
CA LYS A 151 6.12 16.35 -18.00
C LYS A 151 5.93 14.84 -18.07
N PHE A 152 6.16 14.25 -19.23
CA PHE A 152 6.14 12.80 -19.40
C PHE A 152 7.41 12.17 -18.82
N SER A 153 7.27 11.40 -17.75
CA SER A 153 8.38 10.68 -17.11
C SER A 153 7.90 9.36 -16.52
N ARG A 154 8.70 8.30 -16.69
CA ARG A 154 8.49 7.01 -16.00
C ARG A 154 8.70 7.12 -14.48
N GLU A 155 9.31 8.20 -14.00
CA GLU A 155 9.52 8.44 -12.57
C GLU A 155 8.20 8.58 -11.82
N TYR A 156 7.15 9.09 -12.47
CA TYR A 156 5.83 9.27 -11.88
C TYR A 156 5.01 7.97 -11.76
N ALA A 157 5.45 6.88 -12.40
CA ALA A 157 4.81 5.58 -12.21
C ALA A 157 5.07 5.08 -10.78
N PRO A 158 4.01 4.70 -10.01
CA PRO A 158 4.15 4.11 -8.69
C PRO A 158 5.05 2.86 -8.62
N GLN A 159 5.16 2.12 -9.72
CA GLN A 159 5.95 0.90 -9.84
C GLN A 159 6.79 0.97 -11.12
N SER A 160 8.06 0.56 -11.03
CA SER A 160 8.90 0.28 -12.21
C SER A 160 8.65 -1.14 -12.75
N PHE A 161 8.20 -2.06 -11.90
CA PHE A 161 8.10 -3.50 -12.18
C PHE A 161 9.45 -4.14 -12.59
N GLU A 162 10.59 -3.52 -12.25
CA GLU A 162 11.90 -4.08 -12.59
C GLU A 162 12.24 -5.32 -11.76
N SER A 163 11.73 -5.40 -10.54
CA SER A 163 12.09 -6.40 -9.54
C SER A 163 10.92 -7.25 -9.04
N PHE A 164 9.70 -6.89 -9.44
CA PHE A 164 8.48 -7.63 -9.16
C PHE A 164 8.10 -8.55 -10.33
N HIS A 165 7.88 -9.84 -10.06
CA HIS A 165 7.71 -10.86 -11.09
C HIS A 165 6.57 -11.86 -10.79
N PRO A 166 5.30 -11.42 -10.66
CA PRO A 166 4.17 -12.35 -10.54
C PRO A 166 4.01 -13.18 -11.82
N ASP A 167 4.57 -12.69 -12.93
CA ASP A 167 4.53 -13.30 -14.25
C ASP A 167 5.13 -14.70 -14.23
N CYS A 168 6.23 -14.93 -13.51
CA CYS A 168 6.82 -16.26 -13.46
C CYS A 168 5.87 -17.28 -12.82
N TYR A 169 5.12 -16.88 -11.78
CA TYR A 169 4.15 -17.74 -11.10
C TYR A 169 2.86 -17.90 -11.91
N ILE A 170 2.38 -16.85 -12.57
CA ILE A 170 1.21 -16.92 -13.45
C ILE A 170 1.51 -17.80 -14.68
N ASP A 171 2.70 -17.67 -15.26
CA ASP A 171 3.17 -18.53 -16.35
C ASP A 171 3.34 -19.98 -15.87
N GLU A 172 3.76 -20.20 -14.62
CA GLU A 172 3.76 -21.54 -14.02
C GLU A 172 2.35 -22.14 -13.97
N LEU A 173 1.33 -21.36 -13.55
CA LEU A 173 -0.08 -21.80 -13.58
C LEU A 173 -0.53 -22.19 -14.99
N GLU A 174 -0.04 -21.48 -16.01
CA GLU A 174 -0.28 -21.81 -17.40
C GLU A 174 0.33 -23.18 -17.78
N MET A 175 1.54 -23.50 -17.30
CA MET A 175 2.13 -24.83 -17.47
C MET A 175 1.30 -25.94 -16.83
N TYR A 176 0.76 -25.71 -15.61
CA TYR A 176 -0.17 -26.66 -14.97
C TYR A 176 -1.46 -26.88 -15.79
N LEU A 177 -1.91 -25.86 -16.54
CA LEU A 177 -3.10 -25.98 -17.38
C LEU A 177 -2.86 -26.85 -18.62
N PHE A 178 -1.74 -26.63 -19.29
CA PHE A 178 -1.46 -27.21 -20.60
C PHE A 178 -0.68 -28.53 -20.56
N SER A 179 -0.03 -28.88 -19.45
CA SER A 179 0.70 -30.14 -19.31
C SER A 179 0.06 -31.06 -18.25
N ASP A 180 -0.60 -32.11 -18.71
CA ASP A 180 -1.20 -33.15 -17.86
C ASP A 180 -0.18 -33.82 -16.93
N ASP A 181 1.02 -34.08 -17.45
CA ASP A 181 2.08 -34.72 -16.69
C ASP A 181 2.66 -33.78 -15.64
N TYR A 182 2.86 -32.51 -16.00
CA TYR A 182 3.29 -31.48 -15.04
C TYR A 182 2.26 -31.32 -13.91
N PHE A 183 0.97 -31.28 -14.25
CA PHE A 183 -0.09 -31.22 -13.26
C PHE A 183 -0.09 -32.43 -12.32
N LYS A 184 -0.02 -33.65 -12.85
CA LYS A 184 -0.04 -34.87 -12.03
C LYS A 184 1.15 -34.95 -11.07
N LEU A 185 2.31 -34.46 -11.48
CA LEU A 185 3.54 -34.52 -10.69
C LEU A 185 3.61 -33.42 -9.64
N ASN A 186 3.10 -32.22 -9.93
CA ASN A 186 3.38 -31.02 -9.13
C ASN A 186 2.12 -30.35 -8.51
N ASN A 187 0.91 -30.89 -8.68
CA ASN A 187 -0.32 -30.21 -8.20
C ASN A 187 -0.36 -29.91 -6.69
N ASN A 188 0.44 -30.60 -5.89
CA ASN A 188 0.59 -30.32 -4.46
C ASN A 188 1.26 -28.97 -4.17
N MET A 189 1.97 -28.38 -5.14
CA MET A 189 2.58 -27.06 -5.05
C MET A 189 1.60 -25.93 -5.37
N LEU A 190 0.49 -26.19 -6.07
CA LEU A 190 -0.48 -25.16 -6.48
C LEU A 190 -0.96 -24.25 -5.33
N PRO A 191 -1.32 -24.77 -4.14
CA PRO A 191 -1.73 -23.92 -3.03
C PRO A 191 -0.62 -22.97 -2.52
N ILE A 192 0.66 -23.34 -2.70
CA ILE A 192 1.80 -22.50 -2.36
C ILE A 192 1.92 -21.37 -3.38
N VAL A 193 1.88 -21.71 -4.67
CA VAL A 193 1.93 -20.73 -5.78
C VAL A 193 0.82 -19.69 -5.64
N TYR A 194 -0.42 -20.11 -5.34
CA TYR A 194 -1.53 -19.17 -5.16
C TYR A 194 -1.31 -18.19 -4.00
N ARG A 195 -0.72 -18.63 -2.88
CA ARG A 195 -0.43 -17.74 -1.74
C ARG A 195 0.65 -16.72 -2.08
N ILE A 196 1.68 -17.13 -2.82
CA ILE A 196 2.73 -16.24 -3.31
C ILE A 196 2.09 -15.17 -4.22
N ILE A 197 1.35 -15.58 -5.26
CA ILE A 197 0.72 -14.64 -6.19
C ILE A 197 -0.25 -13.69 -5.46
N ASN A 198 -1.08 -14.21 -4.53
CA ASN A 198 -2.01 -13.38 -3.76
C ASN A 198 -1.29 -12.28 -2.98
N TYR A 199 -0.23 -12.64 -2.25
CA TYR A 199 0.55 -11.71 -1.45
C TYR A 199 1.27 -10.67 -2.31
N GLU A 200 1.92 -11.11 -3.39
CA GLU A 200 2.63 -10.25 -4.34
C GLU A 200 1.68 -9.22 -4.98
N ILE A 201 0.57 -9.67 -5.58
CA ILE A 201 -0.39 -8.76 -6.22
C ILE A 201 -1.00 -7.78 -5.20
N LEU A 202 -1.45 -8.26 -4.03
CA LEU A 202 -2.12 -7.40 -3.06
C LEU A 202 -1.17 -6.36 -2.46
N SER A 203 0.05 -6.76 -2.07
CA SER A 203 1.00 -5.86 -1.40
C SER A 203 1.50 -4.74 -2.33
N HIS A 204 1.72 -5.04 -3.63
CA HIS A 204 2.04 -4.03 -4.63
C HIS A 204 0.83 -3.13 -4.97
N ALA A 205 -0.37 -3.70 -5.09
CA ALA A 205 -1.59 -2.93 -5.29
C ALA A 205 -1.87 -1.95 -4.12
N ASN A 206 -1.60 -2.38 -2.88
CA ASN A 206 -1.72 -1.52 -1.69
C ASN A 206 -0.77 -0.31 -1.75
N SER A 207 0.46 -0.52 -2.24
CA SER A 207 1.45 0.56 -2.42
C SER A 207 0.93 1.61 -3.40
N MET A 208 0.46 1.17 -4.56
CA MET A 208 -0.11 2.05 -5.57
C MET A 208 -1.35 2.79 -5.07
N TYR A 209 -2.24 2.09 -4.34
CA TYR A 209 -3.45 2.71 -3.80
C TYR A 209 -3.12 3.82 -2.80
N LEU A 210 -2.14 3.58 -1.94
CA LEU A 210 -1.67 4.60 -1.00
C LEU A 210 -1.12 5.83 -1.73
N ILE A 211 -0.34 5.65 -2.80
CA ILE A 211 0.15 6.76 -3.63
C ILE A 211 -1.01 7.53 -4.28
N VAL A 212 -2.00 6.83 -4.82
CA VAL A 212 -3.19 7.43 -5.45
C VAL A 212 -4.01 8.27 -4.46
N ILE A 213 -4.13 7.84 -3.19
CA ILE A 213 -4.78 8.64 -2.15
C ILE A 213 -4.09 10.00 -1.98
N PHE A 214 -2.75 10.02 -1.94
CA PHE A 214 -2.01 11.27 -1.85
C PHE A 214 -2.17 12.14 -3.11
N GLN A 215 -2.26 11.54 -4.30
CA GLN A 215 -2.55 12.27 -5.54
C GLN A 215 -3.92 12.95 -5.47
N ILE A 216 -4.96 12.24 -5.00
CA ILE A 216 -6.31 12.80 -4.85
C ILE A 216 -6.28 14.04 -3.95
N LEU A 217 -5.67 13.92 -2.76
CA LEU A 217 -5.60 15.02 -1.81
C LEU A 217 -4.72 16.18 -2.30
N LYS A 218 -3.67 15.90 -3.08
CA LYS A 218 -2.75 16.90 -3.63
C LYS A 218 -3.39 17.77 -4.72
N HIS A 219 -4.32 17.22 -5.50
CA HIS A 219 -4.86 17.86 -6.71
C HIS A 219 -6.35 18.22 -6.65
N SER A 220 -7.07 17.81 -5.61
CA SER A 220 -8.46 18.26 -5.39
C SER A 220 -8.52 19.78 -5.26
N ILE A 221 -9.62 20.42 -5.64
CA ILE A 221 -9.82 21.88 -5.40
C ILE A 221 -10.65 22.17 -4.15
N PHE A 222 -11.15 21.13 -3.47
CA PHE A 222 -12.05 21.29 -2.32
C PHE A 222 -11.34 21.33 -0.98
N TYR A 223 -10.08 20.89 -0.92
CA TYR A 223 -9.29 20.99 0.29
C TYR A 223 -8.59 22.34 0.37
N ASN A 224 -8.27 22.76 1.59
CA ASN A 224 -7.56 24.01 1.82
C ASN A 224 -6.07 23.88 1.44
N ASP A 225 -5.39 25.04 1.31
CA ASP A 225 -3.97 25.11 0.95
C ASP A 225 -3.07 24.31 1.90
N ILE A 226 -3.42 24.22 3.19
CA ILE A 226 -2.63 23.49 4.18
C ILE A 226 -2.67 21.98 3.86
N THR A 227 -3.86 21.42 3.67
CA THR A 227 -4.05 20.02 3.27
C THR A 227 -3.35 19.72 1.95
N HIS A 228 -3.43 20.61 0.96
CA HIS A 228 -2.72 20.45 -0.32
C HIS A 228 -1.21 20.41 -0.16
N ASN A 229 -0.65 21.33 0.63
CA ASN A 229 0.79 21.40 0.83
C ASN A 229 1.29 20.16 1.60
N ILE A 230 0.58 19.72 2.64
CA ILE A 230 0.88 18.47 3.35
C ILE A 230 0.82 17.28 2.38
N ALA A 231 -0.25 17.16 1.58
CA ALA A 231 -0.40 16.11 0.56
C ALA A 231 0.76 16.08 -0.42
N LYS A 232 1.19 17.26 -0.91
CA LYS A 232 2.28 17.41 -1.87
C LYS A 232 3.63 16.96 -1.28
N GLU A 233 3.95 17.40 -0.06
CA GLU A 233 5.20 16.99 0.61
C GLU A 233 5.22 15.48 0.89
N LEU A 234 4.11 14.92 1.41
CA LEU A 234 4.00 13.49 1.65
C LEU A 234 4.01 12.67 0.36
N TYR A 235 3.33 13.12 -0.69
CA TYR A 235 3.36 12.49 -2.01
C TYR A 235 4.81 12.40 -2.51
N ASN A 236 5.56 13.50 -2.49
CA ASN A 236 6.94 13.50 -2.98
C ASN A 236 7.84 12.53 -2.18
N ASN A 237 7.66 12.49 -0.85
CA ASN A 237 8.44 11.62 0.02
C ASN A 237 8.07 10.14 -0.17
N LEU A 238 6.76 9.84 -0.15
CA LEU A 238 6.23 8.47 -0.14
C LEU A 238 6.19 7.84 -1.53
N HIS A 239 5.91 8.60 -2.59
CA HIS A 239 5.98 8.10 -3.97
C HIS A 239 7.37 7.54 -4.28
N LEU A 240 8.41 8.27 -3.90
CA LEU A 240 9.79 7.81 -4.06
C LEU A 240 10.17 6.69 -3.10
N LEU A 241 9.57 6.63 -1.93
CA LEU A 241 9.87 5.60 -0.94
C LEU A 241 9.23 4.26 -1.30
N LEU A 242 7.94 4.29 -1.64
CA LEU A 242 7.12 3.10 -1.81
C LEU A 242 7.14 2.60 -3.26
N LYS A 243 7.98 3.21 -4.10
CA LYS A 243 8.23 2.73 -5.45
C LYS A 243 8.77 1.30 -5.40
N ASP A 244 8.08 0.40 -6.08
CA ASP A 244 8.34 -1.05 -6.07
C ASP A 244 8.25 -1.72 -4.69
N ALA A 245 7.76 -1.01 -3.66
CA ALA A 245 7.61 -1.59 -2.33
C ALA A 245 6.35 -2.45 -2.23
N ARG A 246 6.47 -3.56 -1.50
CA ARG A 246 5.34 -4.37 -1.02
C ARG A 246 4.77 -3.72 0.23
N VAL A 247 3.62 -3.06 0.15
CA VAL A 247 2.95 -2.50 1.34
C VAL A 247 2.07 -3.58 1.98
N VAL A 248 2.55 -4.11 3.11
CA VAL A 248 1.91 -5.18 3.89
C VAL A 248 0.77 -4.63 4.74
N SER A 249 0.96 -3.46 5.36
CA SER A 249 -0.06 -2.84 6.20
C SER A 249 0.07 -1.32 6.22
N VAL A 250 -1.07 -0.65 6.34
CA VAL A 250 -1.19 0.78 6.59
C VAL A 250 -2.18 0.98 7.74
N GLN A 251 -1.82 1.78 8.73
CA GLN A 251 -2.67 2.10 9.88
C GLN A 251 -2.64 3.60 10.16
N THR A 252 -3.80 4.13 10.53
CA THR A 252 -3.97 5.52 10.94
C THR A 252 -4.62 5.56 12.33
N ASN A 253 -4.38 6.64 13.07
CA ASN A 253 -4.93 6.82 14.42
C ASN A 253 -5.74 8.10 14.53
N TYR A 254 -7.03 7.89 14.79
CA TYR A 254 -8.04 8.93 14.94
C TYR A 254 -8.37 9.25 16.42
N LEU A 255 -7.69 8.61 17.39
CA LEU A 255 -7.96 8.87 18.81
C LEU A 255 -7.58 10.31 19.16
N PHE A 256 -8.44 10.94 19.98
CA PHE A 256 -8.28 12.28 20.51
C PHE A 256 -6.88 12.49 21.07
N GLN A 257 -6.23 13.56 20.60
CA GLN A 257 -4.98 14.05 21.14
C GLN A 257 -5.24 15.33 21.90
N ASP A 258 -4.82 15.38 23.16
CA ASP A 258 -4.68 16.66 23.84
C ASP A 258 -3.43 17.37 23.30
N THR A 259 -3.62 18.22 22.29
CA THR A 259 -2.57 19.05 21.68
C THR A 259 -2.14 20.19 22.62
N HIS A 260 -2.91 20.50 23.66
CA HIS A 260 -2.55 21.49 24.68
C HIS A 260 -1.55 20.94 25.70
N LYS A 261 -1.40 19.61 25.77
CA LYS A 261 -0.34 18.98 26.57
C LYS A 261 1.01 19.20 25.90
N SER A 262 1.89 19.93 26.59
CA SER A 262 3.26 20.19 26.13
C SER A 262 4.01 18.89 25.77
N TYR A 263 4.79 18.92 24.69
CA TYR A 263 5.46 17.75 24.10
C TYR A 263 6.40 17.03 25.09
N ASP A 264 7.05 17.78 25.99
CA ASP A 264 7.96 17.27 27.03
C ASP A 264 7.28 16.32 28.02
N LYS A 265 5.95 16.44 28.17
CA LYS A 265 5.11 15.61 29.04
C LYS A 265 4.39 14.50 28.29
N ARG A 266 4.50 14.45 26.96
CA ARG A 266 3.88 13.42 26.12
C ARG A 266 4.79 12.20 26.00
N ASN A 267 4.29 11.04 26.41
CA ASN A 267 4.93 9.74 26.20
C ASN A 267 4.17 8.99 25.12
N ARG A 268 4.89 8.45 24.14
CA ARG A 268 4.36 7.60 23.06
C ARG A 268 3.35 6.55 23.53
N GLN A 269 3.60 5.89 24.66
CA GLN A 269 2.76 4.79 25.16
C GLN A 269 1.39 5.26 25.66
N THR A 270 1.35 6.44 26.31
CA THR A 270 0.15 6.98 26.95
C THR A 270 -0.60 7.95 26.05
N ASP A 271 0.15 8.76 25.29
CA ASP A 271 -0.34 9.87 24.49
C ASP A 271 -0.42 9.54 23.00
N ASN A 272 -0.13 8.31 22.59
CA ASN A 272 -0.34 7.76 21.23
C ASN A 272 0.00 8.75 20.09
N THR A 273 1.24 9.23 20.07
CA THR A 273 1.69 10.30 19.17
C THR A 273 1.88 9.85 17.72
N THR A 274 1.87 8.54 17.44
CA THR A 274 1.88 8.02 16.07
C THR A 274 0.52 8.27 15.40
N ARG A 275 0.55 8.73 14.15
CA ARG A 275 -0.67 9.04 13.37
C ARG A 275 -0.80 8.28 12.05
N LEU A 276 0.32 7.91 11.46
CA LEU A 276 0.38 7.03 10.28
C LEU A 276 1.46 5.98 10.53
N HIS A 277 1.18 4.72 10.20
CA HIS A 277 2.11 3.62 10.30
C HIS A 277 2.01 2.77 9.04
N ILE A 278 3.10 2.67 8.29
CA ILE A 278 3.20 1.86 7.08
C ILE A 278 4.24 0.77 7.32
N VAL A 279 3.85 -0.48 7.10
CA VAL A 279 4.77 -1.63 7.06
C VAL A 279 4.94 -2.04 5.61
N TYR A 280 6.18 -2.01 5.12
CA TYR A 280 6.51 -2.25 3.72
C TYR A 280 7.83 -3.00 3.57
N GLY A 281 7.99 -3.75 2.50
CA GLY A 281 9.22 -4.47 2.17
C GLY A 281 9.66 -4.27 0.72
N PHE A 282 10.88 -4.70 0.43
CA PHE A 282 11.48 -4.66 -0.92
C PHE A 282 12.02 -6.04 -1.32
N ASP A 283 12.37 -6.21 -2.60
CA ASP A 283 12.81 -7.50 -3.15
C ASP A 283 14.13 -8.03 -2.60
N ASN A 284 14.90 -7.19 -1.92
CA ASN A 284 16.05 -7.64 -1.15
C ASN A 284 15.67 -8.34 0.17
N TYR A 285 14.38 -8.54 0.42
CA TYR A 285 13.81 -9.21 1.60
C TYR A 285 14.02 -8.47 2.93
N ASP A 286 14.25 -7.15 2.83
CA ASP A 286 14.19 -6.24 3.96
C ASP A 286 12.77 -5.69 4.10
N THR A 287 12.31 -5.63 5.34
CA THR A 287 11.02 -5.03 5.70
C THR A 287 11.28 -3.85 6.62
N TYR A 288 10.40 -2.86 6.58
CA TYR A 288 10.53 -1.60 7.31
C TYR A 288 9.17 -1.13 7.84
N SER A 289 9.22 -0.43 8.97
CA SER A 289 8.09 0.16 9.66
C SER A 289 8.29 1.67 9.69
N LEU A 290 7.67 2.37 8.75
CA LEU A 290 7.63 3.82 8.74
C LEU A 290 6.49 4.32 9.62
N ARG A 291 6.79 5.23 10.54
CA ARG A 291 5.81 5.88 11.40
C ARG A 291 5.93 7.39 11.26
N LEU A 292 4.79 8.06 11.10
CA LEU A 292 4.67 9.50 11.28
C LEU A 292 4.25 9.75 12.73
N ASP A 293 5.17 10.31 13.51
CA ASP A 293 5.00 10.62 14.91
C ASP A 293 4.84 12.15 15.09
N LEU A 294 3.83 12.58 15.84
CA LEU A 294 3.72 13.95 16.34
C LEU A 294 4.82 14.25 17.37
N SER A 295 5.01 15.53 17.70
CA SER A 295 5.99 15.96 18.70
C SER A 295 5.77 15.26 20.04
N HIS A 296 6.85 14.84 20.69
CA HIS A 296 6.82 14.13 21.97
C HIS A 296 8.11 14.34 22.76
N LYS A 297 8.21 13.75 23.96
CA LYS A 297 9.41 13.89 24.78
C LYS A 297 10.67 13.49 24.00
N GLY A 298 11.62 14.43 23.89
CA GLY A 298 12.88 14.28 23.17
C GLY A 298 12.88 14.83 21.73
N ILE A 299 11.71 15.09 21.13
CA ILE A 299 11.58 15.58 19.76
C ILE A 299 10.37 16.51 19.67
N ASP A 300 10.63 17.80 19.50
CA ASP A 300 9.62 18.87 19.54
C ASP A 300 8.94 19.12 18.18
N TRP A 301 9.22 18.31 17.16
CA TRP A 301 8.67 18.44 15.81
C TRP A 301 8.13 17.11 15.24
N ILE A 302 7.28 17.22 14.20
CA ILE A 302 6.60 16.09 13.54
C ILE A 302 7.58 15.36 12.62
N HIS A 303 7.76 14.07 12.84
CA HIS A 303 8.89 13.34 12.29
C HIS A 303 8.55 11.95 11.78
N TYR A 304 9.37 11.49 10.85
CA TYR A 304 9.40 10.09 10.48
C TYR A 304 10.29 9.31 11.43
N ASN A 305 9.83 8.11 11.74
CA ASN A 305 10.58 7.10 12.46
C ASN A 305 10.47 5.80 11.67
N ASN A 306 11.53 5.44 10.95
CA ASN A 306 11.57 4.26 10.09
C ASN A 306 12.50 3.21 10.69
N ASN A 307 11.97 2.02 10.98
CA ASN A 307 12.71 0.97 11.66
C ASN A 307 12.65 -0.35 10.89
N SER A 308 13.75 -1.08 10.86
CA SER A 308 13.77 -2.49 10.47
C SER A 308 13.19 -3.37 11.60
N PRO A 309 12.85 -4.65 11.32
CA PRO A 309 12.43 -5.63 12.32
C PRO A 309 13.41 -5.78 13.49
N GLY A 310 14.72 -5.74 13.22
CA GLY A 310 15.79 -5.77 14.22
C GLY A 310 15.95 -4.47 15.02
N GLY A 311 15.12 -3.45 14.75
CA GLY A 311 15.16 -2.16 15.46
C GLY A 311 16.24 -1.21 14.95
N VAL A 312 16.88 -1.51 13.80
CA VAL A 312 17.76 -0.55 13.15
C VAL A 312 16.92 0.59 12.60
N LYS A 313 17.27 1.80 13.02
CA LYS A 313 16.63 3.01 12.53
C LYS A 313 17.19 3.29 11.15
N SER A 314 16.39 2.97 10.14
CA SER A 314 16.80 2.99 8.74
C SER A 314 16.38 4.30 8.13
N TYR A 315 17.31 5.23 8.02
CA TYR A 315 17.11 6.47 7.29
C TYR A 315 17.20 6.25 5.77
N TYR A 316 16.51 7.09 5.00
CA TYR A 316 16.68 7.17 3.55
C TYR A 316 17.77 8.16 3.25
N PHE A 317 18.94 7.66 2.90
CA PHE A 317 20.03 8.52 2.47
C PHE A 317 19.83 8.79 0.98
N THR A 318 19.82 10.07 0.59
CA THR A 318 20.00 10.42 -0.82
C THR A 318 21.39 9.98 -1.27
N GLN A 319 21.64 9.93 -2.58
CA GLN A 319 22.99 9.70 -3.10
C GLN A 319 24.01 10.66 -2.47
N THR A 320 23.64 11.94 -2.33
CA THR A 320 24.48 12.96 -1.70
C THR A 320 24.76 12.67 -0.22
N ASP A 321 23.74 12.31 0.56
CA ASP A 321 23.93 11.99 1.99
C ASP A 321 24.85 10.78 2.16
N TYR A 322 24.64 9.76 1.33
CA TYR A 322 25.48 8.57 1.31
C TYR A 322 26.93 8.95 0.95
N ASP A 323 27.15 9.72 -0.12
CA ASP A 323 28.50 10.09 -0.57
C ASP A 323 29.25 10.88 0.52
N ILE A 324 28.57 11.78 1.22
CA ILE A 324 29.13 12.52 2.37
C ILE A 324 29.54 11.54 3.48
N ILE A 325 28.66 10.61 3.86
CA ILE A 325 28.92 9.67 4.95
C ILE A 325 30.07 8.73 4.61
N ILE A 326 30.12 8.19 3.39
CA ILE A 326 31.17 7.25 3.00
C ILE A 326 32.50 7.98 2.74
N GLN A 327 32.48 9.26 2.37
CA GLN A 327 33.69 10.08 2.30
C GLN A 327 34.32 10.25 3.69
N ASP A 328 33.50 10.49 4.71
CA ASP A 328 33.95 10.64 6.10
C ASP A 328 34.26 9.30 6.78
N MET A 329 33.54 8.23 6.41
CA MET A 329 33.60 6.89 7.02
C MET A 329 33.63 5.79 5.95
N PRO A 330 34.74 5.62 5.20
CA PRO A 330 34.80 4.69 4.06
C PRO A 330 34.49 3.24 4.41
N ASP A 331 34.91 2.79 5.59
CA ASP A 331 34.71 1.41 6.07
C ASP A 331 33.22 1.07 6.29
N MET A 332 32.37 2.09 6.42
CA MET A 332 30.93 1.92 6.59
C MET A 332 30.20 1.61 5.29
N LYS A 333 30.86 1.69 4.12
CA LYS A 333 30.26 1.39 2.81
C LYS A 333 29.53 0.04 2.79
N LYS A 334 30.10 -0.98 3.44
CA LYS A 334 29.53 -2.35 3.51
C LYS A 334 28.19 -2.40 4.25
N CYS A 335 27.89 -1.40 5.08
CA CYS A 335 26.67 -1.31 5.87
C CYS A 335 25.50 -0.69 5.12
N PHE A 336 25.71 -0.21 3.89
CA PHE A 336 24.64 0.37 3.09
C PHE A 336 24.16 -0.58 1.99
N ILE A 337 22.89 -0.45 1.63
CA ILE A 337 22.26 -1.07 0.46
C ILE A 337 21.73 0.05 -0.41
N ASN A 338 21.98 -0.04 -1.71
CA ASN A 338 21.35 0.82 -2.72
C ASN A 338 20.03 0.18 -3.17
N GLN A 339 18.96 0.96 -3.18
CA GLN A 339 17.73 0.64 -3.89
C GLN A 339 17.32 1.85 -4.75
N GLY A 340 17.51 1.73 -6.07
CA GLY A 340 17.23 2.78 -7.03
C GLY A 340 18.11 4.02 -6.85
N ASN A 341 17.52 5.11 -6.35
CA ASN A 341 18.19 6.39 -6.09
C ASN A 341 18.39 6.69 -4.58
N LYS A 342 18.20 5.67 -3.72
CA LYS A 342 18.29 5.80 -2.27
C LYS A 342 19.22 4.75 -1.68
N TRP A 343 19.82 5.11 -0.55
CA TRP A 343 20.65 4.22 0.26
C TRP A 343 20.01 3.99 1.63
N TYR A 344 20.21 2.78 2.15
CA TYR A 344 19.62 2.30 3.39
C TYR A 344 20.71 1.67 4.25
N LEU A 345 20.60 1.82 5.57
CA LEU A 345 21.44 1.06 6.49
C LEU A 345 20.89 -0.36 6.64
N LYS A 346 21.77 -1.35 6.47
CA LYS A 346 21.50 -2.76 6.77
C LYS A 346 21.23 -2.95 8.25
N GLU A 347 20.56 -4.05 8.59
CA GLU A 347 20.53 -4.49 9.98
C GLU A 347 21.96 -4.75 10.48
N LYS A 348 22.27 -4.29 11.69
CA LYS A 348 23.62 -4.36 12.27
C LYS A 348 24.17 -5.79 12.31
N CYS A 349 23.29 -6.77 12.53
CA CYS A 349 23.63 -8.20 12.52
C CYS A 349 24.12 -8.71 11.15
N ASN A 350 23.78 -8.03 10.05
CA ASN A 350 24.16 -8.40 8.69
C ASN A 350 25.44 -7.69 8.20
N CYS A 351 26.03 -6.81 9.01
CA CYS A 351 27.14 -5.96 8.62
C CYS A 351 28.54 -6.51 8.95
N ASN A 352 28.65 -7.58 9.76
CA ASN A 352 29.92 -8.13 10.27
C ASN A 352 30.91 -7.02 10.69
N LEU A 353 30.60 -6.35 11.80
CA LEU A 353 31.32 -5.16 12.27
C LEU A 353 32.28 -5.50 13.41
N ASN A 354 33.50 -4.95 13.34
CA ASN A 354 34.40 -4.90 14.47
C ASN A 354 33.95 -3.83 15.49
N GLN A 355 34.64 -3.69 16.64
CA GLN A 355 34.21 -2.76 17.70
C GLN A 355 34.16 -1.29 17.24
N GLU A 356 35.16 -0.82 16.49
CA GLU A 356 35.23 0.56 16.00
C GLU A 356 34.14 0.84 14.96
N GLU A 357 33.93 -0.08 14.02
CA GLU A 357 32.84 0.00 13.04
C GLU A 357 31.45 -0.04 13.69
N ASN A 358 31.30 -0.74 14.82
CA ASN A 358 30.05 -0.73 15.59
C ASN A 358 29.76 0.67 16.17
N GLU A 359 30.78 1.38 16.67
CA GLU A 359 30.62 2.73 17.19
C GLU A 359 30.27 3.73 16.07
N LEU A 360 30.89 3.59 14.90
CA LEU A 360 30.58 4.37 13.70
C LEU A 360 29.15 4.09 13.20
N PHE A 361 28.74 2.82 13.15
CA PHE A 361 27.37 2.45 12.81
C PHE A 361 26.35 3.13 13.74
N ASP A 362 26.58 3.04 15.05
CA ASP A 362 25.70 3.64 16.05
C ASP A 362 25.72 5.18 15.99
N LEU A 363 26.82 5.79 15.55
CA LEU A 363 26.91 7.22 15.31
C LEU A 363 26.08 7.64 14.09
N ILE A 364 26.20 6.94 12.95
CA ILE A 364 25.40 7.21 11.75
C ILE A 364 23.92 7.03 12.08
N GLN A 365 23.54 5.96 12.79
CA GLN A 365 22.16 5.70 13.17
C GLN A 365 21.60 6.82 14.07
N ARG A 366 22.33 7.24 15.11
CA ARG A 366 21.89 8.33 16.01
C ARG A 366 21.75 9.67 15.32
N ARG A 367 22.62 9.99 14.36
CA ARG A 367 22.54 11.26 13.61
C ARG A 367 21.32 11.34 12.69
N ASN A 368 20.79 10.20 12.26
CA ASN A 368 19.73 10.11 11.24
C ASN A 368 18.47 9.43 11.80
N GLU A 369 18.34 9.43 13.13
CA GLU A 369 17.37 8.64 13.87
C GLU A 369 15.91 9.10 13.64
N HIS A 370 15.76 10.39 13.38
CA HIS A 370 14.50 11.09 13.20
C HIS A 370 14.66 12.08 12.05
N THR A 371 13.69 12.16 11.16
CA THR A 371 13.74 13.05 9.99
C THR A 371 12.50 13.90 9.90
N HIS A 372 12.70 15.19 9.62
CA HIS A 372 11.62 16.11 9.28
C HIS A 372 10.77 15.51 8.17
N VAL A 373 9.48 15.33 8.45
CA VAL A 373 8.51 14.89 7.45
C VAL A 373 8.30 15.99 6.42
N PHE A 374 8.33 17.24 6.90
CA PHE A 374 7.95 18.43 6.17
C PHE A 374 9.09 19.44 6.18
N ASN A 375 9.29 20.09 5.05
CA ASN A 375 10.14 21.28 4.94
C ASN A 375 9.44 22.50 5.55
N THR A 376 8.10 22.52 5.51
CA THR A 376 7.26 23.54 6.13
C THR A 376 6.90 23.16 7.56
N ILE A 377 6.78 24.14 8.46
CA ILE A 377 6.28 23.92 9.81
C ILE A 377 4.75 23.90 9.78
N TYR A 378 4.15 22.74 10.05
CA TYR A 378 2.70 22.57 10.21
C TYR A 378 2.33 22.40 11.68
N SER A 379 1.11 22.80 12.05
CA SER A 379 0.59 22.47 13.37
C SER A 379 0.22 20.98 13.44
N GLU A 380 0.21 20.42 14.65
CA GLU A 380 -0.26 19.03 14.83
C GLU A 380 -1.73 18.87 14.45
N GLU A 381 -2.55 19.90 14.66
CA GLU A 381 -3.98 19.91 14.31
C GLU A 381 -4.19 19.83 12.80
N ASP A 382 -3.38 20.54 12.02
CA ASP A 382 -3.40 20.47 10.56
C ASP A 382 -3.06 19.06 10.07
N VAL A 383 -2.01 18.46 10.63
CA VAL A 383 -1.58 17.11 10.27
C VAL A 383 -2.60 16.05 10.70
N ILE A 384 -3.23 16.20 11.87
CA ILE A 384 -4.31 15.31 12.31
C ILE A 384 -5.50 15.42 11.36
N THR A 385 -5.91 16.64 11.01
CA THR A 385 -7.02 16.89 10.09
C THR A 385 -6.75 16.25 8.73
N PHE A 386 -5.55 16.45 8.19
CA PHE A 386 -5.10 15.80 6.96
C PHE A 386 -5.17 14.26 7.03
N LEU A 387 -4.69 13.66 8.11
CA LEU A 387 -4.68 12.19 8.26
C LEU A 387 -6.08 11.60 8.46
N ASN A 388 -7.03 12.39 8.98
CA ASN A 388 -8.44 12.00 9.02
C ASN A 388 -9.03 11.89 7.61
N GLU A 389 -8.61 12.74 6.66
CA GLU A 389 -9.03 12.62 5.26
C GLU A 389 -8.46 11.36 4.60
N ILE A 390 -7.17 11.06 4.80
CA ILE A 390 -6.57 9.81 4.32
C ILE A 390 -7.34 8.59 4.84
N ASN A 391 -7.73 8.60 6.12
CA ASN A 391 -8.41 7.48 6.75
C ASN A 391 -9.74 7.11 6.05
N LYS A 392 -10.44 8.08 5.46
CA LYS A 392 -11.68 7.81 4.70
C LYS A 392 -11.43 6.88 3.52
N PHE A 393 -10.28 6.99 2.87
CA PHE A 393 -9.85 6.08 1.80
C PHE A 393 -9.29 4.75 2.34
N LEU A 394 -8.61 4.77 3.50
CA LEU A 394 -7.95 3.60 4.08
C LEU A 394 -8.87 2.64 4.85
N SER A 395 -10.15 2.97 5.09
CA SER A 395 -11.11 2.11 5.79
C SER A 395 -11.17 0.66 5.24
N ASN A 396 -10.76 0.49 3.97
CA ASN A 396 -10.64 -0.80 3.30
C ASN A 396 -9.24 -1.43 3.30
N LEU A 397 -8.20 -0.64 3.59
CA LEU A 397 -6.82 -1.08 3.80
C LEU A 397 -6.57 -1.17 5.30
N SER A 398 -6.89 -2.32 5.90
CA SER A 398 -6.52 -2.58 7.31
C SER A 398 -7.03 -1.52 8.30
N ALA A 399 -8.34 -1.37 8.42
CA ALA A 399 -8.95 -0.60 9.50
C ALA A 399 -8.67 -1.27 10.86
N GLY A 400 -7.51 -0.95 11.44
CA GLY A 400 -7.16 -1.22 12.82
C GLY A 400 -6.57 0.07 13.40
N GLY A 401 -6.99 0.43 14.63
CA GLY A 401 -6.32 1.51 15.34
C GLY A 401 -4.84 1.20 15.51
N ILE A 402 -3.99 2.24 15.46
CA ILE A 402 -2.54 2.08 15.50
C ILE A 402 -2.09 1.15 16.62
N ASP A 403 -1.21 0.24 16.24
CA ASP A 403 -0.52 -0.69 17.11
C ASP A 403 0.39 0.01 18.13
N LYS A 404 -0.22 0.42 19.25
CA LYS A 404 0.48 1.02 20.39
C LYS A 404 1.60 0.11 20.95
N THR A 405 1.47 -1.19 20.74
CA THR A 405 2.39 -2.22 21.27
C THR A 405 3.53 -2.60 20.32
N GLY A 406 3.46 -2.20 19.04
CA GLY A 406 4.37 -2.71 18.00
C GLY A 406 4.17 -4.20 17.65
N LYS A 407 3.09 -4.82 18.15
CA LYS A 407 2.76 -6.23 17.98
C LYS A 407 2.25 -6.58 16.57
N ASN A 408 1.34 -5.79 16.00
CA ASN A 408 0.89 -5.96 14.62
C ASN A 408 2.01 -5.65 13.62
N ALA A 409 2.82 -4.62 13.83
CA ALA A 409 3.97 -4.37 12.97
C ALA A 409 4.95 -5.55 12.96
N LYS A 410 5.21 -6.13 14.15
CA LYS A 410 5.97 -7.38 14.27
C LYS A 410 5.30 -8.53 13.51
N TYR A 411 3.97 -8.67 13.57
CA TYR A 411 3.26 -9.69 12.80
C TYR A 411 3.40 -9.51 11.30
N CYS A 412 3.23 -8.28 10.79
CA CYS A 412 3.40 -7.97 9.37
C CYS A 412 4.84 -8.24 8.91
N PHE A 413 5.86 -7.87 9.70
CA PHE A 413 7.25 -8.22 9.43
C PHE A 413 7.49 -9.73 9.34
N ASN A 414 6.91 -10.47 10.28
CA ASN A 414 7.08 -11.92 10.31
C ASN A 414 6.38 -12.57 9.12
N PHE A 415 5.19 -12.09 8.75
CA PHE A 415 4.45 -12.57 7.60
C PHE A 415 5.19 -12.29 6.29
N ASP A 416 5.66 -11.06 6.08
CA ASP A 416 6.51 -10.66 4.94
C ASP A 416 7.71 -11.61 4.80
N LYS A 417 8.42 -11.87 5.90
CA LYS A 417 9.57 -12.76 5.91
C LYS A 417 9.22 -14.22 5.61
N LEU A 418 8.09 -14.70 6.12
CA LEU A 418 7.61 -16.05 5.85
C LEU A 418 7.22 -16.22 4.39
N MET A 419 6.64 -15.20 3.75
CA MET A 419 6.33 -15.22 2.32
C MET A 419 7.61 -15.31 1.47
N SER A 420 8.67 -14.57 1.82
CA SER A 420 9.97 -14.70 1.15
C SER A 420 10.57 -16.11 1.31
N LEU A 421 10.44 -16.70 2.49
CA LEU A 421 10.92 -18.07 2.72
C LEU A 421 10.06 -19.10 1.97
N LEU A 422 8.75 -18.86 1.83
CA LEU A 422 7.83 -19.71 1.07
C LEU A 422 8.19 -19.69 -0.42
N GLU A 423 8.53 -18.53 -0.96
CA GLU A 423 9.02 -18.38 -2.33
C GLU A 423 10.30 -19.19 -2.56
N LEU A 424 11.31 -19.04 -1.69
CA LEU A 424 12.56 -19.83 -1.78
C LEU A 424 12.30 -21.33 -1.64
N PHE A 425 11.39 -21.72 -0.74
CA PHE A 425 10.96 -23.10 -0.59
C PHE A 425 10.34 -23.65 -1.89
N HIS A 426 9.44 -22.90 -2.52
CA HIS A 426 8.82 -23.27 -3.80
C HIS A 426 9.87 -23.40 -4.92
N VAL A 427 10.80 -22.45 -5.03
CA VAL A 427 11.90 -22.53 -6.01
C VAL A 427 12.73 -23.81 -5.81
N CYS A 428 13.04 -24.20 -4.57
CA CYS A 428 13.72 -25.48 -4.31
C CYS A 428 12.87 -26.69 -4.70
N GLN A 429 11.54 -26.64 -4.52
CA GLN A 429 10.62 -27.69 -4.95
C GLN A 429 10.62 -27.88 -6.47
N VAL A 430 10.52 -26.77 -7.22
CA VAL A 430 10.56 -26.78 -8.70
C VAL A 430 11.89 -27.36 -9.21
N ASN A 431 13.01 -27.02 -8.56
CA ASN A 431 14.34 -27.50 -8.92
C ASN A 431 14.68 -28.90 -8.39
N SER A 432 13.77 -29.56 -7.66
CA SER A 432 14.01 -30.84 -6.99
C SER A 432 15.26 -30.83 -6.07
N ASP A 433 15.55 -29.68 -5.46
CA ASP A 433 16.66 -29.49 -4.52
C ASP A 433 16.26 -29.99 -3.12
N ALA A 434 16.52 -31.28 -2.85
CA ALA A 434 16.13 -31.90 -1.59
C ALA A 434 16.77 -31.24 -0.35
N GLU A 435 18.00 -30.74 -0.45
CA GLU A 435 18.69 -30.06 0.65
C GLU A 435 18.04 -28.69 0.91
N GLY A 436 17.78 -27.92 -0.15
CA GLY A 436 17.07 -26.64 -0.08
C GLY A 436 15.66 -26.78 0.48
N ILE A 437 14.90 -27.78 0.04
CA ILE A 437 13.54 -28.07 0.54
C ILE A 437 13.56 -28.31 2.05
N ASP A 438 14.41 -29.22 2.54
CA ASP A 438 14.51 -29.53 3.98
C ASP A 438 14.97 -28.30 4.79
N LYS A 439 15.96 -27.56 4.27
CA LYS A 439 16.47 -26.33 4.88
C LYS A 439 15.38 -25.28 5.04
N PHE A 440 14.68 -24.90 3.96
CA PHE A 440 13.68 -23.83 4.03
C PHE A 440 12.43 -24.24 4.79
N MET A 441 12.02 -25.52 4.72
CA MET A 441 10.94 -26.04 5.57
C MET A 441 11.27 -25.89 7.06
N LYS A 442 12.47 -26.30 7.48
CA LYS A 442 12.94 -26.11 8.86
C LYS A 442 12.99 -24.64 9.25
N LEU A 443 13.51 -23.77 8.39
CA LEU A 443 13.59 -22.34 8.64
C LEU A 443 12.20 -21.72 8.83
N ILE A 444 11.22 -22.05 7.97
CA ILE A 444 9.85 -21.56 8.11
C ILE A 444 9.26 -21.99 9.45
N VAL A 445 9.38 -23.27 9.81
CA VAL A 445 8.84 -23.79 11.09
C VAL A 445 9.54 -23.14 12.29
N GLU A 446 10.86 -22.97 12.24
CA GLU A 446 11.62 -22.32 13.32
C GLU A 446 11.25 -20.85 13.48
N ARG A 447 11.08 -20.13 12.35
CA ARG A 447 10.59 -18.76 12.36
C ARG A 447 9.18 -18.68 12.93
N ALA A 448 8.29 -19.60 12.54
CA ALA A 448 6.94 -19.66 13.07
C ALA A 448 6.93 -19.84 14.60
N ILE A 449 7.84 -20.65 15.16
CA ILE A 449 8.00 -20.80 16.61
C ILE A 449 8.53 -19.50 17.24
N ILE A 450 9.59 -18.90 16.68
CA ILE A 450 10.19 -17.64 17.19
C ILE A 450 9.16 -16.50 17.20
N TYR A 451 8.21 -16.54 16.28
CA TYR A 451 7.16 -15.54 16.11
C TYR A 451 5.85 -15.90 16.83
N ASP A 452 5.90 -16.93 17.68
CA ASP A 452 4.80 -17.45 18.47
C ASP A 452 3.59 -17.90 17.62
N ILE A 453 3.76 -18.17 16.31
CA ILE A 453 2.69 -18.59 15.38
C ILE A 453 2.21 -19.99 15.72
N ILE A 454 3.15 -20.89 16.01
CA ILE A 454 2.92 -22.26 16.48
C ILE A 454 3.71 -22.53 17.76
N LEU A 455 3.34 -23.55 18.52
CA LEU A 455 4.05 -23.94 19.72
C LEU A 455 5.32 -24.76 19.39
N PRO A 456 6.41 -24.62 20.17
CA PRO A 456 7.60 -25.47 20.00
C PRO A 456 7.31 -26.97 20.08
N SER A 457 6.31 -27.38 20.88
CA SER A 457 5.86 -28.77 21.02
C SER A 457 5.36 -29.36 19.70
N ASP A 458 4.85 -28.52 18.82
CA ASP A 458 4.15 -28.94 17.61
C ASP A 458 5.09 -28.94 16.39
N LYS A 459 6.37 -28.61 16.57
CA LYS A 459 7.39 -28.50 15.49
C LYS A 459 7.29 -29.63 14.47
N LYS A 460 7.19 -30.87 14.94
CA LYS A 460 7.15 -32.07 14.07
C LYS A 460 5.88 -32.15 13.23
N CYS A 461 4.75 -31.63 13.70
CA CYS A 461 3.48 -31.64 12.98
C CYS A 461 3.48 -30.72 11.76
N PHE A 462 4.37 -29.72 11.73
CA PHE A 462 4.43 -28.71 10.67
C PHE A 462 5.58 -28.91 9.66
N LEU A 463 6.40 -29.95 9.81
CA LEU A 463 7.46 -30.32 8.86
C LEU A 463 6.87 -31.11 7.66
N SER A 464 5.93 -30.49 6.95
CA SER A 464 5.35 -30.99 5.70
C SER A 464 4.83 -29.82 4.85
N ASN A 465 4.53 -30.06 3.56
CA ASN A 465 3.93 -29.04 2.69
C ASN A 465 2.63 -28.46 3.27
N GLU A 466 1.77 -29.30 3.83
CA GLU A 466 0.51 -28.91 4.47
C GLU A 466 0.79 -28.10 5.74
N GLY A 467 1.77 -28.52 6.54
CA GLY A 467 2.21 -27.79 7.72
C GLY A 467 2.69 -26.37 7.39
N ILE A 468 3.50 -26.23 6.35
CA ILE A 468 3.97 -24.93 5.86
C ILE A 468 2.79 -24.06 5.43
N GLN A 469 1.83 -24.60 4.69
CA GLN A 469 0.63 -23.86 4.28
C GLN A 469 -0.17 -23.35 5.49
N ILE A 470 -0.38 -24.18 6.52
CA ILE A 470 -1.08 -23.78 7.74
C ILE A 470 -0.33 -22.66 8.48
N ILE A 471 1.00 -22.72 8.55
CA ILE A 471 1.81 -21.63 9.16
C ILE A 471 1.55 -20.31 8.45
N ILE A 472 1.55 -20.31 7.11
CA ILE A 472 1.33 -19.10 6.31
C ILE A 472 -0.08 -18.55 6.54
N ASP A 473 -1.09 -19.41 6.56
CA ASP A 473 -2.47 -18.99 6.84
C ASP A 473 -2.60 -18.37 8.24
N LEU A 474 -2.04 -19.02 9.27
CA LEU A 474 -2.03 -18.50 10.64
C LEU A 474 -1.28 -17.16 10.77
N ALA A 475 -0.20 -16.99 10.00
CA ALA A 475 0.57 -15.74 9.97
C ALA A 475 -0.24 -14.60 9.32
N TYR A 476 -0.89 -14.89 8.19
CA TYR A 476 -1.80 -13.97 7.52
C TYR A 476 -2.94 -13.54 8.45
N ASP A 477 -3.58 -14.51 9.11
CA ASP A 477 -4.69 -14.25 10.03
C ASP A 477 -4.28 -13.31 11.17
N ARG A 478 -3.08 -13.46 11.74
CA ARG A 478 -2.59 -12.54 12.79
C ARG A 478 -2.38 -11.12 12.32
N CYS A 479 -2.10 -10.91 11.04
CA CYS A 479 -1.92 -9.60 10.45
C CYS A 479 -3.26 -8.90 10.20
N TYR A 480 -4.26 -9.65 9.72
CA TYR A 480 -5.48 -9.07 9.13
C TYR A 480 -6.80 -9.42 9.86
N LEU A 481 -6.87 -10.46 10.68
CA LEU A 481 -8.05 -10.78 11.51
C LEU A 481 -8.05 -9.96 12.81
N LYS A 482 -8.54 -8.73 12.69
CA LYS A 482 -9.09 -7.92 13.80
C LYS A 482 -10.42 -7.25 13.44
N LYS A 483 -11.19 -7.82 12.51
CA LYS A 483 -12.47 -7.25 12.03
C LYS A 483 -13.75 -8.00 12.47
N GLN A 484 -13.73 -8.79 13.55
CA GLN A 484 -14.97 -9.48 14.00
C GLN A 484 -15.36 -9.31 15.47
N THR A 485 -14.71 -8.44 16.24
CA THR A 485 -15.21 -8.12 17.59
C THR A 485 -14.84 -6.71 17.99
N LEU A 486 -15.76 -5.78 17.74
CA LEU A 486 -16.12 -4.68 18.64
C LEU A 486 -17.60 -4.38 18.47
#